data_AF-N2BLM4-F1
#
_entry.id   AF-N2BLM4-F1
#
_cell.length_a   1.000
_cell.length_b   1.000
_cell.length_c   1.000
_cell.angle_alpha   90.00
_cell.angle_beta   90.00
_cell.angle_gamma   90.00
#
_symmetry.space_group_name_H-M   'P 1'
#
loop_
_entity.id
_entity.type
_entity.pdbx_description
1 polymer ?
#
loop_
_entity_poly.entity_id
_entity_poly.type
_entity_poly.pdbx_seq_one_letter_code
_entity_poly.pdbx_strand_id
1 'polypeptide(L)'
;MTNSLSEQRQEVAERLRREASGNEILFLRFFSTALVDAIELNYKKLSSFNDTLISLADLIDPTCHDFGGMEGTNGEDYEFACSACGYRSSINDPYYCPHCGARVVSDDE
;
A
#
# COMPACT_ATOMS: atom_id res chain seq x y z
N MET A 1 13.00 16.42 -16.43
CA MET A 1 12.06 15.28 -16.56
C MET A 1 11.15 15.35 -15.35
N THR A 2 9.85 15.54 -15.54
CA THR A 2 8.89 15.48 -14.44
C THR A 2 8.58 14.01 -14.19
N ASN A 3 8.92 13.49 -13.00
CA ASN A 3 8.49 12.14 -12.59
C ASN A 3 6.96 12.05 -12.72
N SER A 4 6.47 10.94 -13.24
CA SER A 4 5.04 10.63 -13.26
C SER A 4 4.48 10.63 -11.83
N LEU A 5 3.18 10.90 -11.68
CA LEU A 5 2.55 10.92 -10.36
C LEU A 5 2.71 9.59 -9.60
N SER A 6 2.72 8.46 -10.32
CA SER A 6 2.99 7.13 -9.76
C SER A 6 4.41 6.99 -9.22
N GLU A 7 5.42 7.41 -9.99
CA GLU A 7 6.82 7.38 -9.55
C GLU A 7 7.02 8.26 -8.31
N GLN A 8 6.33 9.42 -8.25
CA GLN A 8 6.38 10.28 -7.07
C GLN A 8 5.73 9.62 -5.84
N ARG A 9 4.58 8.95 -6.01
CA ARG A 9 3.91 8.22 -4.93
C ARG A 9 4.80 7.08 -4.41
N GLN A 10 5.38 6.31 -5.30
CA GLN A 10 6.30 5.23 -4.96
C GLN A 10 7.53 5.76 -4.23
N GLU A 11 8.18 6.81 -4.72
CA GLU A 11 9.35 7.42 -4.08
C GLU A 11 9.01 7.91 -2.66
N VAL A 12 7.86 8.57 -2.49
CA VAL A 12 7.42 9.04 -1.17
C VAL A 12 7.15 7.86 -0.22
N ALA A 13 6.47 6.82 -0.69
CA ALA A 13 6.18 5.63 0.12
C ALA A 13 7.47 4.89 0.53
N GLU A 14 8.43 4.72 -0.38
CA GLU A 14 9.74 4.12 -0.08
C GLU A 14 10.52 4.94 0.96
N ARG A 15 10.50 6.28 0.84
CA ARG A 15 11.13 7.16 1.83
C ARG A 15 10.48 7.00 3.21
N LEU A 16 9.15 6.95 3.29
CA LEU A 16 8.43 6.74 4.55
C LEU A 16 8.78 5.39 5.19
N ARG A 17 8.83 4.31 4.40
CA ARG A 17 9.22 2.97 4.89
C ARG A 17 10.67 2.94 5.41
N ARG A 18 11.58 3.67 4.76
CA ARG A 18 12.97 3.81 5.21
C ARG A 18 13.07 4.58 6.53
N GLU A 19 12.38 5.70 6.66
CA GLU A 19 12.36 6.48 7.91
C GLU A 19 11.74 5.67 9.07
N ALA A 20 10.71 4.87 8.79
CA ALA A 20 10.09 3.97 9.77
C ALA A 20 11.05 2.85 10.25
N SER A 21 12.10 2.54 9.49
CA SER A 21 13.12 1.55 9.87
C SER A 21 14.25 2.14 10.73
N GLY A 22 14.24 3.46 10.95
CA GLY A 22 15.20 4.17 11.78
C GLY A 22 14.91 4.07 13.29
N ASN A 23 15.82 4.62 14.10
CA ASN A 23 15.63 4.72 15.55
C ASN A 23 14.43 5.62 15.88
N GLU A 24 13.58 5.16 16.80
CA GLU A 24 12.36 5.85 17.19
C GLU A 24 12.67 7.23 17.80
N ILE A 25 12.16 8.28 17.17
CA ILE A 25 12.28 9.65 17.67
C ILE A 25 11.11 9.90 18.63
N LEU A 26 11.34 9.70 19.93
CA LEU A 26 10.36 9.87 21.02
C LEU A 26 9.62 11.24 21.02
N PHE A 27 10.18 12.26 20.37
CA PHE A 27 9.64 13.63 20.35
C PHE A 27 8.43 13.84 19.41
N LEU A 28 8.05 12.85 18.58
CA LEU A 28 7.02 13.02 17.54
C LEU A 28 5.61 12.54 17.92
N ARG A 29 5.40 12.12 19.17
CA ARG A 29 4.14 11.51 19.64
C ARG A 29 2.89 12.41 19.49
N PHE A 30 3.05 13.73 19.49
CA PHE A 30 1.92 14.65 19.22
C PHE A 30 1.58 14.75 17.73
N PHE A 31 2.60 14.77 16.87
CA PHE A 31 2.40 14.73 15.41
C PHE A 31 1.75 13.42 14.98
N SER A 32 2.13 12.30 15.60
CA SER A 32 1.53 10.99 15.31
C SER A 32 0.04 10.98 15.60
N THR A 33 -0.39 11.57 16.73
CA THR A 33 -1.80 11.52 17.14
C THR A 33 -2.71 12.21 16.14
N ALA A 34 -2.42 13.46 15.77
CA ALA A 34 -3.23 14.21 14.81
C ALA A 34 -3.26 13.54 13.42
N LEU A 35 -2.14 12.94 13.01
CA LEU A 35 -2.07 12.24 11.73
C LEU A 35 -2.96 10.98 11.75
N VAL A 36 -2.87 10.17 12.82
CA VAL A 36 -3.65 8.94 13.00
C VAL A 36 -5.16 9.21 13.01
N ASP A 37 -5.60 10.28 13.67
CA ASP A 37 -6.99 10.75 13.66
C ASP A 37 -7.43 11.06 12.22
N ALA A 38 -6.64 11.86 11.50
CA ALA A 38 -6.98 12.36 10.18
C ALA A 38 -7.06 11.27 9.10
N ILE A 39 -6.25 10.22 9.22
CA ILE A 39 -6.24 9.06 8.31
C ILE A 39 -7.14 7.92 8.80
N GLU A 40 -7.94 8.16 9.84
CA GLU A 40 -8.87 7.21 10.47
C GLU A 40 -8.22 5.85 10.80
N LEU A 41 -6.91 5.85 11.06
CA LEU A 41 -6.24 4.63 11.46
C LEU A 41 -6.65 4.32 12.89
N ASN A 42 -7.18 3.12 13.07
CA ASN A 42 -7.68 2.69 14.36
C ASN A 42 -6.51 2.68 15.38
N TYR A 43 -6.50 3.63 16.32
CA TYR A 43 -5.45 3.82 17.34
C TYR A 43 -5.03 2.54 18.06
N LYS A 44 -5.92 1.55 18.13
CA LYS A 44 -5.68 0.25 18.76
C LYS A 44 -4.64 -0.62 18.04
N LYS A 45 -4.25 -0.30 16.81
CA LYS A 45 -3.33 -1.11 16.00
C LYS A 45 -1.93 -0.51 15.82
N LEU A 46 -1.75 0.78 16.15
CA LEU A 46 -0.47 1.47 15.99
C LEU A 46 0.21 1.61 17.34
N SER A 47 1.34 0.91 17.50
CA SER A 47 2.14 0.89 18.73
C SER A 47 3.23 1.95 18.75
N SER A 48 3.62 2.47 17.59
CA SER A 48 4.74 3.39 17.42
C SER A 48 4.48 4.46 16.33
N PHE A 49 5.33 5.51 16.32
CA PHE A 49 5.35 6.47 15.21
C PHE A 49 5.74 5.80 13.88
N ASN A 50 6.60 4.79 13.94
CA ASN A 50 7.02 4.02 12.78
C ASN A 50 5.82 3.33 12.11
N ASP A 51 4.92 2.74 12.90
CA ASP A 51 3.69 2.12 12.37
C ASP A 51 2.81 3.13 11.62
N THR A 52 2.81 4.40 12.07
CA THR A 52 2.07 5.48 11.40
C THR A 52 2.69 5.81 10.05
N LEU A 53 4.01 5.87 9.95
CA LEU A 53 4.72 6.11 8.68
C LEU A 53 4.51 4.96 7.68
N ILE A 54 4.53 3.70 8.15
CA ILE A 54 4.23 2.53 7.31
C ILE A 54 2.81 2.63 6.76
N SER A 55 1.84 2.89 7.63
CA SER A 55 0.44 2.99 7.20
C SER A 55 0.22 4.15 6.23
N LEU A 56 0.91 5.27 6.41
CA LEU A 56 0.88 6.39 5.45
C LEU A 56 1.49 5.99 4.11
N ALA A 57 2.58 5.22 4.10
CA ALA A 57 3.19 4.71 2.88
C ALA A 57 2.20 3.84 2.09
N ASP A 58 1.48 2.95 2.78
CA ASP A 58 0.50 2.05 2.16
C ASP A 58 -0.75 2.80 1.66
N LEU A 59 -1.07 3.97 2.22
CA LEU A 59 -2.12 4.85 1.69
C LEU A 59 -1.67 5.63 0.44
N ILE A 60 -0.39 6.02 0.37
CA ILE A 60 0.16 6.81 -0.73
C ILE A 60 0.44 5.95 -1.97
N ASP A 61 1.03 4.77 -1.76
CA ASP A 61 1.34 3.77 -2.79
C ASP A 61 0.80 2.41 -2.33
N PRO A 62 -0.54 2.20 -2.39
CA PRO A 62 -1.12 0.91 -2.10
C PRO A 62 -0.62 -0.12 -3.10
N THR A 63 -0.28 -1.31 -2.64
CA THR A 63 0.15 -2.42 -3.48
C THR A 63 -0.84 -3.57 -3.42
N CYS A 64 -0.86 -4.39 -4.48
CA CYS A 64 -1.54 -5.67 -4.47
C CYS A 64 -0.77 -6.70 -5.28
N HIS A 65 -0.86 -7.95 -4.86
CA HIS A 65 -0.51 -9.10 -5.70
C HIS A 65 -1.72 -9.50 -6.53
N ASP A 66 -1.45 -9.90 -7.78
CA ASP A 66 -2.42 -10.57 -8.63
C ASP A 66 -2.53 -12.04 -8.25
N PHE A 67 -3.76 -12.52 -8.08
CA PHE A 67 -4.07 -13.93 -7.84
C PHE A 67 -5.10 -14.48 -8.86
N GLY A 68 -5.27 -13.80 -10.00
CA GLY A 68 -6.03 -14.32 -11.13
C GLY A 68 -5.50 -15.68 -11.58
N GLY A 69 -6.40 -16.60 -11.94
CA GLY A 69 -6.05 -17.95 -12.39
C GLY A 69 -5.46 -18.86 -11.30
N MET A 70 -5.33 -18.39 -10.05
CA MET A 70 -4.81 -19.21 -8.95
C MET A 70 -5.89 -20.18 -8.46
N GLU A 71 -5.66 -21.47 -8.68
CA GLU A 71 -6.56 -22.56 -8.27
C GLU A 71 -6.89 -22.51 -6.77
N GLY A 72 -8.16 -22.73 -6.43
CA GLY A 72 -8.64 -22.75 -5.05
C GLY A 72 -8.81 -21.37 -4.43
N THR A 73 -8.66 -20.29 -5.21
CA THR A 73 -8.96 -18.92 -4.79
C THR A 73 -10.26 -18.43 -5.43
N ASN A 74 -10.80 -17.32 -4.94
CA ASN A 74 -11.92 -16.64 -5.61
C ASN A 74 -11.50 -15.91 -6.91
N GLY A 75 -10.24 -16.00 -7.32
CA GLY A 75 -9.66 -15.45 -8.54
C GLY A 75 -9.46 -16.48 -9.66
N GLU A 76 -9.69 -17.77 -9.40
CA GLU A 76 -9.43 -18.89 -10.34
C GLU A 76 -10.05 -18.67 -11.73
N ASP A 77 -11.29 -18.17 -11.79
CA ASP A 77 -12.02 -17.95 -13.05
C ASP A 77 -11.73 -16.57 -13.72
N TYR A 78 -10.73 -15.83 -13.23
CA TYR A 78 -10.42 -14.46 -13.69
C TYR A 78 -8.96 -14.32 -14.10
N GLU A 79 -8.70 -13.49 -15.11
CA GLU A 79 -7.34 -13.17 -15.56
C GLU A 79 -6.60 -12.28 -14.55
N PHE A 80 -7.34 -11.43 -13.82
CA PHE A 80 -6.80 -10.59 -12.78
C PHE A 80 -7.68 -10.64 -11.53
N ALA A 81 -7.05 -10.75 -10.36
CA ALA A 81 -7.70 -10.61 -9.07
C ALA A 81 -6.81 -9.85 -8.08
N CYS A 82 -7.33 -8.73 -7.55
CA CYS A 82 -6.58 -7.82 -6.68
C CYS A 82 -6.64 -8.26 -5.22
N SER A 83 -5.50 -8.64 -4.63
CA SER A 83 -5.43 -9.05 -3.20
C SER A 83 -5.77 -7.94 -2.21
N ALA A 84 -5.62 -6.67 -2.58
CA ALA A 84 -5.91 -5.54 -1.68
C ALA A 84 -7.41 -5.24 -1.53
N CYS A 85 -8.21 -5.42 -2.59
CA CYS A 85 -9.64 -5.05 -2.56
C CYS A 85 -10.60 -6.15 -3.04
N GLY A 86 -10.09 -7.29 -3.52
CA GLY A 86 -10.90 -8.42 -4.01
C GLY A 86 -11.58 -8.18 -5.36
N TYR A 87 -11.24 -7.09 -6.05
CA TYR A 87 -11.71 -6.82 -7.41
C TYR A 87 -11.19 -7.89 -8.39
N ARG A 88 -12.03 -8.30 -9.33
CA ARG A 88 -11.80 -9.41 -10.25
C ARG A 88 -12.22 -8.99 -11.66
N SER A 89 -11.41 -9.28 -12.67
CA SER A 89 -11.72 -8.96 -14.06
C SER A 89 -10.98 -9.84 -15.06
N SER A 90 -11.48 -9.91 -16.29
CA SER A 90 -10.78 -10.47 -17.46
C SER A 90 -9.87 -9.43 -18.12
N ILE A 91 -9.04 -8.75 -17.31
CA ILE A 91 -8.00 -7.84 -17.82
C ILE A 91 -6.68 -8.57 -17.59
N ASN A 92 -5.86 -8.66 -18.64
CA ASN A 92 -4.54 -9.25 -18.55
C ASN A 92 -3.51 -8.23 -18.07
N ASP A 93 -2.67 -8.64 -17.11
CA ASP A 93 -1.45 -7.96 -16.64
C ASP A 93 -1.59 -6.44 -16.39
N PRO A 94 -2.59 -5.96 -15.62
CA PRO A 94 -2.69 -4.53 -15.35
C PRO A 94 -1.56 -4.07 -14.41
N TYR A 95 -0.89 -2.95 -14.73
CA TYR A 95 0.08 -2.33 -13.80
C TYR A 95 -0.56 -1.80 -12.50
N TYR A 96 -1.86 -1.49 -12.53
CA TYR A 96 -2.62 -1.01 -11.39
C TYR A 96 -4.01 -1.64 -11.36
N CYS A 97 -4.52 -1.98 -10.18
CA CYS A 97 -5.89 -2.39 -9.98
C CYS A 97 -6.85 -1.27 -10.43
N PRO A 98 -7.76 -1.52 -11.40
CA PRO A 98 -8.65 -0.49 -11.91
C PRO A 98 -9.73 -0.07 -10.92
N HIS A 99 -9.94 -0.84 -9.85
CA HIS A 99 -10.95 -0.56 -8.83
C HIS A 99 -10.41 0.28 -7.66
N CYS A 100 -9.27 -0.12 -7.07
CA CYS A 100 -8.71 0.59 -5.91
C CYS A 100 -7.45 1.41 -6.22
N GLY A 101 -6.89 1.31 -7.43
CA GLY A 101 -5.67 2.02 -7.82
C GLY A 101 -4.39 1.45 -7.20
N ALA A 102 -4.45 0.29 -6.52
CA ALA A 102 -3.27 -0.38 -6.00
C ALA A 102 -2.33 -0.79 -7.14
N ARG A 103 -1.03 -0.56 -6.99
CA ARG A 103 -0.01 -0.98 -7.93
C ARG A 103 0.18 -2.49 -7.83
N VAL A 104 0.15 -3.17 -8.97
CA VAL A 104 0.36 -4.62 -9.02
C VAL A 104 1.85 -4.91 -8.84
N VAL A 105 2.17 -5.77 -7.88
CA VAL A 105 3.52 -6.25 -7.60
C VAL A 105 3.60 -7.75 -7.86
N SER A 106 4.66 -8.18 -8.53
CA SER A 106 5.02 -9.58 -8.69
C SER A 106 5.94 -10.01 -7.55
N ASP A 107 5.84 -11.27 -7.13
CA ASP A 107 6.83 -11.88 -6.21
C ASP A 107 8.17 -12.17 -6.91
N ASP A 108 8.18 -12.04 -8.24
CA ASP A 108 9.38 -12.10 -9.06
C ASP A 108 10.10 -10.74 -9.06
N GLU A 109 10.74 -10.40 -7.93
CA GLU A 109 12.01 -9.67 -7.76
C GLU A 109 12.36 -9.44 -6.27
#